data_AF-A0A7X4ATJ3-F1
#
_entry.id   AF-A0A7X4ATJ3-F1
#
_cell.length_a   1.000
_cell.length_b   1.000
_cell.length_c   1.000
_cell.angle_alpha   90.00
_cell.angle_beta   90.00
_cell.angle_gamma   90.00
#
_symmetry.space_group_name_H-M   'P 1'
#
loop_
_entity.id
_entity.type
_entity.pdbx_description
1 polymer ?
#
loop_
_entity_poly.entity_id
_entity_poly.type
_entity_poly.pdbx_seq_one_letter_code
_entity_poly.pdbx_strand_id
1 'polypeptide(L)'
;MRRFRDYRGVEILLSDTVLFDHILTDHPEPVDYVKEIGKALANPVVPAFPDPRRPNGLRYYGWVEDFGKYIRVAIKVLDDEAWVSTAFLTDKLV
;
A
#
# COMPACT_ATOMS: atom_id res chain seq x y z
N MET A 1 -3.62 0.24 15.48
CA MET A 1 -2.38 0.17 14.67
C MET A 1 -2.16 -1.26 14.20
N ARG A 2 -1.93 -1.44 12.90
CA ARG A 2 -1.76 -2.75 12.24
C ARG A 2 -0.34 -2.92 11.73
N ARG A 3 0.12 -4.17 11.64
CA ARG A 3 1.47 -4.52 11.18
C ARG A 3 1.36 -5.54 10.05
N PHE A 4 2.15 -5.31 9.01
CA PHE A 4 2.30 -6.18 7.85
C PHE A 4 3.77 -6.54 7.66
N ARG A 5 4.03 -7.53 6.82
CA ARG A 5 5.37 -7.80 6.29
C ARG A 5 5.31 -7.79 4.77
N ASP A 6 6.26 -7.12 4.13
CA ASP A 6 6.39 -7.25 2.67
C ASP A 6 7.04 -8.58 2.26
N TYR A 7 7.05 -8.84 0.96
CA TYR A 7 7.70 -10.00 0.33
C TYR A 7 9.21 -10.12 0.62
N ARG A 8 9.85 -9.07 1.16
CA ARG A 8 11.26 -9.06 1.59
C ARG A 8 11.43 -9.22 3.10
N GLY A 9 10.34 -9.39 3.83
CA GLY A 9 10.33 -9.52 5.28
C GLY A 9 10.42 -8.19 6.04
N VAL A 10 10.31 -7.05 5.37
CA VAL A 10 10.32 -5.72 6.01
C VAL A 10 9.00 -5.50 6.73
N GLU A 11 9.04 -5.09 7.99
CA GLU A 11 7.84 -4.72 8.75
C GLU A 11 7.29 -3.39 8.25
N ILE A 12 5.98 -3.33 8.00
CA ILE A 12 5.27 -2.15 7.53
C ILE A 12 4.11 -1.86 8.45
N LEU A 13 4.00 -0.60 8.89
CA LEU A 13 3.03 -0.15 9.86
C LEU A 13 1.88 0.61 9.19
N LEU A 14 0.66 0.39 9.68
CA LEU A 14 -0.53 1.15 9.29
C LEU A 14 -1.21 1.71 10.55
N SER A 15 -1.25 3.03 10.66
CA SER A 15 -1.99 3.71 11.74
C SER A 15 -3.48 3.72 11.46
N ASP A 16 -4.29 3.77 12.52
CA ASP A 16 -5.74 3.89 12.37
C ASP A 16 -6.13 5.23 11.74
N THR A 17 -5.41 6.32 12.09
CA THR A 17 -5.56 7.64 11.47
C THR A 17 -5.38 7.60 9.95
N VAL A 18 -4.32 6.97 9.44
CA VAL A 18 -4.13 6.86 7.98
C VAL A 18 -5.25 6.02 7.36
N LEU A 19 -5.65 4.91 8.01
CA LEU A 19 -6.73 4.08 7.49
C LEU A 19 -8.05 4.86 7.39
N PHE A 20 -8.44 5.61 8.42
CA PHE A 20 -9.72 6.32 8.41
C PHE A 20 -9.66 7.62 7.58
N ASP A 21 -8.64 8.43 7.78
CA ASP A 21 -8.60 9.81 7.27
C ASP A 21 -8.04 9.92 5.84
N HIS A 22 -7.23 8.94 5.39
CA HIS A 22 -6.58 8.98 4.08
C HIS A 22 -6.94 7.81 3.16
N ILE A 23 -7.36 6.67 3.71
CA ILE A 23 -7.79 5.54 2.89
C ILE A 23 -9.30 5.55 2.78
N LEU A 24 -10.03 5.34 3.88
CA LEU A 24 -11.49 5.21 3.82
C LEU A 24 -12.24 6.51 3.47
N THR A 25 -11.67 7.67 3.81
CA THR A 25 -12.27 8.97 3.47
C THR A 25 -12.07 9.32 1.99
N ASP A 26 -10.86 9.15 1.47
CA ASP A 26 -10.52 9.51 0.07
C ASP A 26 -10.94 8.41 -0.92
N HIS A 27 -11.03 7.18 -0.44
CA HIS A 27 -11.28 5.96 -1.20
C HIS A 27 -12.39 5.13 -0.49
N PRO A 28 -13.66 5.52 -0.65
CA PRO A 28 -14.81 4.89 0.03
C PRO A 28 -15.32 3.62 -0.69
N GLU A 29 -14.49 2.97 -1.50
CA GLU A 29 -14.86 1.75 -2.22
C GLU A 29 -15.21 0.62 -1.23
N PRO A 30 -16.13 -0.30 -1.57
CA PRO A 30 -16.60 -1.37 -0.67
C PRO A 30 -15.57 -2.50 -0.44
N VAL A 31 -14.28 -2.19 -0.55
CA VAL A 31 -13.16 -3.13 -0.42
C VAL A 31 -12.62 -3.18 1.00
N ASP A 32 -12.21 -4.38 1.45
CA ASP A 32 -11.49 -4.54 2.70
C ASP A 32 -10.02 -4.13 2.51
N TYR A 33 -9.77 -2.82 2.59
CA TYR A 33 -8.45 -2.23 2.41
C TYR A 33 -7.38 -2.87 3.30
N VAL A 34 -7.71 -3.22 4.54
CA VAL A 34 -6.74 -3.83 5.47
C VAL A 34 -6.26 -5.18 4.94
N LYS A 35 -7.20 -6.01 4.49
CA LYS A 35 -6.89 -7.34 3.93
C LYS A 35 -6.12 -7.23 2.62
N GLU A 36 -6.57 -6.36 1.71
CA GLU A 36 -5.97 -6.21 0.39
C GLU A 36 -4.57 -5.57 0.46
N ILE A 37 -4.34 -4.63 1.38
CA ILE A 37 -2.98 -4.12 1.68
C ILE A 37 -2.07 -5.28 2.09
N GLY A 38 -2.53 -6.13 3.02
CA GLY A 38 -1.73 -7.27 3.48
C GLY A 38 -1.32 -8.20 2.34
N LYS A 39 -2.25 -8.52 1.43
CA LYS A 39 -1.97 -9.32 0.22
C LYS A 39 -0.96 -8.62 -0.70
N ALA A 40 -1.17 -7.32 -0.95
CA ALA A 40 -0.32 -6.53 -1.84
C ALA A 40 1.13 -6.44 -1.36
N LEU A 41 1.33 -6.36 -0.06
CA LEU A 41 2.66 -6.31 0.54
C LEU A 41 3.33 -7.68 0.52
N ALA A 42 2.60 -8.74 0.88
CA ALA A 42 3.14 -10.09 1.00
C ALA A 42 3.48 -10.73 -0.34
N ASN A 43 2.69 -10.48 -1.39
CA ASN A 43 2.87 -11.06 -2.72
C ASN A 43 2.49 -10.05 -3.83
N PRO A 44 3.29 -9.01 -4.06
CA PRO A 44 2.96 -8.00 -5.05
C PRO A 44 3.05 -8.57 -6.48
N VAL A 45 2.10 -8.19 -7.32
CA VAL A 45 2.19 -8.36 -8.78
C VAL A 45 3.22 -7.39 -9.36
N VAL A 46 3.34 -6.19 -8.78
CA VAL A 46 4.41 -5.23 -9.11
C VAL A 46 5.22 -4.91 -7.86
N PRO A 47 6.52 -5.26 -7.85
CA PRO A 47 7.37 -5.05 -6.70
C PRO A 47 7.59 -3.56 -6.44
N ALA A 48 7.93 -3.24 -5.18
CA ALA A 48 8.31 -1.92 -4.72
C ALA A 48 9.28 -1.20 -5.66
N PHE A 49 8.80 -0.19 -6.39
CA PHE A 49 9.66 0.74 -7.12
C PHE A 49 9.64 2.11 -6.42
N PRO A 50 10.80 2.78 -6.30
CA PRO A 50 10.84 4.17 -5.84
C PRO A 50 10.14 5.07 -6.86
N ASP A 51 9.32 6.03 -6.40
CA ASP A 51 8.75 7.03 -7.29
C ASP A 51 9.89 7.83 -7.96
N PRO A 52 10.05 7.81 -9.28
CA PRO A 52 11.12 8.55 -9.96
C PRO A 52 10.97 10.07 -9.79
N ARG A 53 9.77 10.57 -9.44
CA ARG A 53 9.50 11.99 -9.20
C ARG A 53 9.65 12.38 -7.73
N ARG A 54 9.69 11.40 -6.82
CA ARG A 54 9.82 11.60 -5.37
C ARG A 54 10.79 10.56 -4.80
N PRO A 55 12.11 10.70 -5.09
CA PRO A 55 13.13 9.75 -4.66
C PRO A 55 13.23 9.59 -3.13
N ASN A 56 12.67 10.52 -2.36
CA ASN A 56 12.72 10.54 -0.90
C ASN A 56 11.65 9.63 -0.24
N GLY A 57 11.67 8.34 -0.59
CA GLY A 57 11.15 7.31 0.31
C GLY A 57 9.72 6.84 0.07
N LEU A 58 9.06 7.16 -1.06
CA LEU A 58 7.81 6.51 -1.43
C LEU A 58 8.06 5.26 -2.28
N ARG A 59 7.63 4.09 -1.77
CA ARG A 59 7.64 2.81 -2.47
C ARG A 59 6.20 2.38 -2.76
N TYR A 60 5.93 1.99 -3.99
CA TYR A 60 4.60 1.52 -4.40
C TYR A 60 4.56 0.01 -4.58
N TYR A 61 3.57 -0.63 -3.98
CA TYR A 61 3.29 -2.05 -4.15
C TYR A 61 1.94 -2.18 -4.85
N GLY A 62 1.85 -3.09 -5.82
CA GLY A 62 0.62 -3.36 -6.57
C GLY A 62 0.20 -4.82 -6.45
N TRP A 63 -1.10 -5.06 -6.27
CA TRP A 63 -1.71 -6.39 -6.32
C TRP A 63 -3.05 -6.33 -7.07
N VAL A 64 -3.45 -7.45 -7.66
CA VAL A 64 -4.69 -7.59 -8.46
C VAL A 64 -5.84 -8.00 -7.55
N GLU A 65 -6.90 -7.19 -7.51
CA GLU A 65 -8.21 -7.61 -7.00
C GLU A 65 -9.00 -8.34 -8.13
N ASP A 66 -10.03 -9.08 -7.74
CA ASP A 66 -11.01 -9.62 -8.68
C ASP A 66 -11.55 -8.52 -9.62
N PHE A 67 -11.85 -8.90 -10.88
CA PHE A 67 -12.36 -8.01 -11.95
C PHE A 67 -11.36 -7.02 -12.57
N GLY A 68 -10.05 -7.21 -12.37
CA GLY A 68 -9.03 -6.46 -13.11
C GLY A 68 -8.74 -5.06 -12.56
N LYS A 69 -9.18 -4.79 -11.33
CA LYS A 69 -8.71 -3.67 -10.53
C LYS A 69 -7.44 -4.07 -9.78
N TYR A 70 -6.62 -3.09 -9.44
CA TYR A 70 -5.42 -3.28 -8.66
C TYR A 70 -5.49 -2.42 -7.41
N ILE A 71 -5.15 -2.99 -6.27
CA ILE A 71 -4.83 -2.17 -5.10
C ILE A 71 -3.39 -1.67 -5.23
N ARG A 72 -3.21 -0.36 -5.09
CA ARG A 72 -1.91 0.26 -4.91
C ARG A 72 -1.73 0.67 -3.47
N VAL A 73 -0.59 0.28 -2.90
CA VAL A 73 -0.19 0.67 -1.55
C VAL A 73 1.05 1.54 -1.65
N ALA A 74 0.93 2.77 -1.15
CA ALA A 74 2.05 3.69 -1.04
C ALA A 74 2.65 3.56 0.36
N ILE A 75 3.97 3.31 0.42
CA ILE A 75 4.72 3.20 1.66
C ILE A 75 5.71 4.34 1.72
N LYS A 76 5.74 5.04 2.85
CA LYS A 76 6.81 5.96 3.21
C LYS A 76 7.84 5.23 4.07
N VAL A 77 9.09 5.22 3.63
CA VAL A 77 10.23 4.69 4.39
C VAL A 77 11.01 5.87 4.98
N LEU A 78 11.24 5.84 6.28
CA LEU A 78 11.97 6.85 7.05
C LEU A 78 12.94 6.09 7.96
N ASP A 79 14.25 6.26 7.71
CA ASP A 79 15.32 5.50 8.37
C ASP A 79 15.06 3.97 8.31
N ASP A 80 14.87 3.34 9.47
CA ASP A 80 14.63 1.89 9.60
C ASP A 80 13.13 1.54 9.69
N GLU A 81 12.23 2.51 9.52
CA GLU A 81 10.79 2.30 9.62
C GLU A 81 10.06 2.48 8.28
N ALA A 82 9.02 1.67 8.06
CA ALA A 82 8.17 1.73 6.89
C ALA A 82 6.69 1.86 7.27
N TRP A 83 6.01 2.83 6.69
CA TRP A 83 4.63 3.19 7.03
C TRP A 83 3.77 3.28 5.78
N VAL A 84 2.57 2.68 5.80
CA VAL A 84 1.56 2.93 4.76
C VAL A 84 1.15 4.39 4.84
N SER A 85 1.25 5.11 3.72
CA SER A 85 0.80 6.51 3.60
C SER A 85 -0.59 6.62 2.99
N THR A 86 -0.95 5.72 2.07
CA THR A 86 -2.28 5.61 1.47
C THR A 86 -2.40 4.27 0.73
N ALA A 87 -3.63 3.85 0.43
CA ALA A 87 -3.93 2.76 -0.49
C ALA A 87 -5.22 3.05 -1.25
N PHE A 88 -5.31 2.61 -2.51
CA PHE A 88 -6.46 2.87 -3.38
C PHE A 88 -6.55 1.88 -4.54
N LEU A 89 -7.75 1.75 -5.12
CA LEU A 89 -7.97 0.95 -6.32
C LEU A 89 -7.63 1.72 -7.60
N THR A 90 -7.05 1.01 -8.59
CA THR A 90 -6.73 1.57 -9.90
C THR A 90 -6.91 0.51 -10.99
N ASP A 91 -7.17 0.94 -12.22
CA ASP A 91 -7.25 0.05 -13.39
C ASP A 91 -5.88 -0.37 -13.94
N LYS A 92 -4.79 0.30 -13.52
CA LYS A 92 -3.46 0.13 -14.11
C LYS A 92 -2.34 0.20 -13.10
N LEU A 93 -1.37 -0.68 -13.29
CA LEU A 93 -0.08 -0.67 -12.62
C LEU A 93 0.92 0.17 -13.45
N VAL A 94 0.83 1.51 -13.40
CA VAL A 94 1.78 2.40 -14.13
C VAL A 94 2.88 2.89 -13.22
#